data_AF-A0A424SW50-F1
#
_entry.id   AF-A0A424SW50-F1
#
_cell.length_a   1.000
_cell.length_b   1.000
_cell.length_c   1.000
_cell.angle_alpha   90.00
_cell.angle_beta   90.00
_cell.angle_gamma   90.00
#
_symmetry.space_group_name_H-M   'P 1'
#
loop_
_entity.id
_entity.type
_entity.pdbx_description
1 polymer ?
#
loop_
_entity_poly.entity_id
_entity_poly.type
_entity_poly.pdbx_seq_one_letter_code
_entity_poly.pdbx_strand_id
1 'polypeptide(L)'
;MLKYNNYSKKFVKKSSKLLNNISVQNNRNSFLLDNLISNLYSHLCSLVPEKIAFSAAINSKDTFEYFLEYSVEKTTLVLNRNNNIWSLCYKVYPSYLYDQHKLKDNTNISHVDRIVVHLNDFFTENVKKYYH
;
A
#
# COMPACT_ATOMS: atom_id res chain seq x y z
N MET A 1 42.31 23.38 -34.77
CA MET A 1 42.35 22.15 -33.95
C MET A 1 41.37 22.34 -32.77
N LEU A 2 40.13 21.88 -32.91
CA LEU A 2 39.06 22.10 -31.92
C LEU A 2 39.26 21.19 -30.71
N LYS A 3 39.49 21.79 -29.52
CA LYS A 3 39.57 21.08 -28.24
C LYS A 3 38.21 20.48 -27.91
N TYR A 4 38.06 19.17 -28.12
CA TYR A 4 36.88 18.41 -27.69
C TYR A 4 36.81 18.42 -26.15
N ASN A 5 35.81 19.15 -25.67
CA ASN A 5 35.53 19.35 -24.27
C ASN A 5 35.00 18.03 -23.65
N ASN A 6 35.71 17.50 -22.65
CA ASN A 6 35.45 16.24 -21.92
C ASN A 6 34.13 16.21 -21.09
N TYR A 7 33.20 17.14 -21.35
CA TYR A 7 31.98 17.31 -20.56
C TYR A 7 30.92 16.23 -20.84
N SER A 8 30.91 15.62 -22.04
CA SER A 8 29.92 14.58 -22.39
C SER A 8 30.08 13.30 -21.57
N LYS A 9 31.31 12.85 -21.30
CA LYS A 9 31.59 11.64 -20.49
C LYS A 9 31.13 11.79 -19.02
N LYS A 10 31.16 13.00 -18.45
CA LYS A 10 30.69 13.26 -17.07
C LYS A 10 29.17 13.25 -16.96
N PHE A 11 28.46 13.74 -17.97
CA PHE A 11 26.99 13.72 -18.00
C PHE A 11 26.45 12.30 -18.14
N VAL A 12 27.01 11.50 -19.06
CA VAL A 12 26.60 10.11 -19.29
C VAL A 12 26.85 9.23 -18.05
N LYS A 13 27.96 9.45 -17.32
CA LYS A 13 28.23 8.73 -16.06
C LYS A 13 27.31 9.12 -14.90
N LYS A 14 26.75 10.34 -14.90
CA LYS A 14 25.78 10.78 -13.88
C LYS A 14 24.38 10.25 -14.17
N SER A 15 23.95 10.28 -15.43
CA SER A 15 22.64 9.75 -15.83
C SER A 15 22.58 8.23 -15.66
N SER A 16 23.64 7.49 -15.98
CA SER A 16 23.66 6.03 -15.78
C SER A 16 23.58 5.63 -14.30
N LYS A 17 24.28 6.34 -13.41
CA LYS A 17 24.16 6.13 -11.96
C LYS A 17 22.74 6.42 -11.45
N LEU A 18 22.12 7.49 -11.94
CA LEU A 18 20.75 7.85 -11.56
C LEU A 18 19.73 6.82 -12.04
N LEU A 19 19.85 6.34 -13.29
CA LEU A 19 18.99 5.29 -13.84
C LEU A 19 19.17 3.95 -13.11
N ASN A 20 20.40 3.59 -12.74
CA ASN A 20 20.67 2.40 -11.94
C ASN A 20 20.07 2.50 -10.54
N ASN A 21 20.11 3.68 -9.93
CA ASN A 21 19.47 3.89 -8.62
C ASN A 21 17.94 3.78 -8.72
N ILE A 22 17.33 4.29 -9.80
CA ILE A 22 15.88 4.14 -10.06
C ILE A 22 15.52 2.67 -10.27
N SER A 23 16.27 1.92 -11.07
CA SER A 23 15.97 0.50 -11.32
C SER A 23 16.11 -0.35 -10.05
N VAL A 24 17.12 -0.09 -9.22
CA VAL A 24 17.28 -0.73 -7.91
C VAL A 24 16.11 -0.40 -6.98
N GLN A 25 15.68 0.87 -6.94
CA GLN A 25 14.54 1.30 -6.14
C GLN A 25 13.23 0.63 -6.60
N ASN A 26 12.98 0.56 -7.91
CA ASN A 26 11.77 -0.06 -8.46
C ASN A 26 11.73 -1.56 -8.15
N ASN A 27 12.87 -2.26 -8.29
CA ASN A 27 12.95 -3.68 -7.94
C ASN A 27 12.71 -3.91 -6.45
N ARG A 28 13.26 -3.03 -5.59
CA ARG A 28 13.01 -3.09 -4.15
C ARG A 28 11.54 -2.85 -3.83
N ASN A 29 10.92 -1.85 -4.44
CA ASN A 29 9.51 -1.53 -4.23
C ASN A 29 8.61 -2.69 -4.69
N SER A 30 8.91 -3.31 -5.83
CA SER A 30 8.20 -4.52 -6.31
C SER A 30 8.28 -5.66 -5.29
N PHE A 31 9.47 -5.95 -4.77
CA PHE A 31 9.66 -6.97 -3.74
C PHE A 31 8.91 -6.63 -2.44
N LEU A 32 8.95 -5.38 -1.99
CA LEU A 32 8.21 -4.93 -0.81
C LEU A 32 6.71 -5.07 -1.01
N LEU A 33 6.20 -4.71 -2.19
CA LEU A 33 4.79 -4.77 -2.53
C LEU A 33 4.27 -6.21 -2.48
N ASP A 34 4.95 -7.15 -3.15
CA ASP A 34 4.57 -8.56 -3.14
C ASP A 34 4.52 -9.14 -1.71
N ASN A 35 5.49 -8.78 -0.88
CA ASN A 35 5.54 -9.18 0.52
C ASN A 35 4.41 -8.56 1.35
N LEU A 36 4.10 -7.27 1.17
CA LEU A 36 3.01 -6.60 1.86
C LEU A 36 1.66 -7.23 1.51
N ILE A 37 1.45 -7.59 0.24
CA ILE A 37 0.24 -8.28 -0.22
C ILE A 37 0.15 -9.68 0.40
N SER A 38 1.25 -10.43 0.39
CA SER A 38 1.31 -11.76 0.99
C SER A 38 1.03 -11.74 2.51
N ASN A 39 1.58 -10.75 3.21
CA ASN A 39 1.33 -10.55 4.65
C ASN A 39 -0.14 -10.22 4.91
N LEU A 40 -0.74 -9.32 4.12
CA LEU A 40 -2.14 -8.92 4.30
C LEU A 40 -3.06 -10.11 4.02
N TYR A 41 -2.78 -10.88 2.97
CA TYR A 41 -3.48 -12.12 2.67
C TYR A 41 -3.43 -13.09 3.84
N SER A 42 -2.22 -13.39 4.35
CA SER A 42 -2.02 -14.32 5.46
C SER A 42 -2.75 -13.88 6.73
N HIS A 43 -2.73 -12.57 7.04
CA HIS A 43 -3.48 -11.99 8.14
C HIS A 43 -4.98 -12.22 7.98
N LEU A 44 -5.53 -11.93 6.79
CA LEU A 44 -6.96 -12.03 6.51
C LEU A 44 -7.46 -13.48 6.42
N CYS A 45 -6.64 -14.43 5.99
CA CYS A 45 -7.01 -15.86 5.95
C CYS A 45 -7.40 -16.41 7.33
N SER A 46 -6.93 -15.82 8.42
CA SER A 46 -7.33 -16.19 9.78
C SER A 46 -8.72 -15.64 10.18
N LEU A 47 -9.28 -14.72 9.39
CA LEU A 47 -10.48 -13.95 9.74
C LEU A 47 -11.63 -14.17 8.76
N VAL A 48 -11.34 -14.36 7.47
CA VAL A 48 -12.34 -14.45 6.39
C VAL A 48 -12.02 -15.59 5.43
N PRO A 49 -13.00 -16.05 4.62
CA PRO A 49 -12.76 -17.05 3.60
C PRO A 49 -11.64 -16.65 2.63
N GLU A 50 -10.87 -17.63 2.18
CA GLU A 50 -9.68 -17.44 1.34
C GLU A 50 -9.92 -16.54 0.13
N LYS A 51 -11.04 -16.73 -0.59
CA LYS A 51 -11.41 -15.91 -1.76
C LYS A 51 -11.56 -14.43 -1.41
N ILE A 52 -12.06 -14.12 -0.21
CA ILE A 52 -12.26 -12.76 0.28
C ILE A 52 -10.92 -12.18 0.74
N ALA A 53 -10.12 -12.95 1.48
CA ALA A 53 -8.77 -12.56 1.89
C ALA A 53 -7.90 -12.23 0.66
N PHE A 54 -7.94 -13.09 -0.37
CA PHE A 54 -7.21 -12.88 -1.62
C PHE A 54 -7.69 -11.63 -2.35
N SER A 55 -9.01 -11.46 -2.53
CA SER A 55 -9.56 -10.27 -3.17
C SER A 55 -9.19 -9.00 -2.43
N ALA A 56 -9.28 -9.00 -1.10
CA ALA A 56 -8.92 -7.87 -0.26
C ALA A 56 -7.42 -7.55 -0.30
N ALA A 57 -6.56 -8.57 -0.32
CA ALA A 57 -5.13 -8.37 -0.46
C ALA A 57 -4.80 -7.73 -1.81
N ILE A 58 -5.25 -8.33 -2.91
CA ILE A 58 -4.98 -7.83 -4.27
C ILE A 58 -5.52 -6.41 -4.48
N ASN A 59 -6.74 -6.11 -4.04
CA ASN A 59 -7.30 -4.77 -4.17
C ASN A 59 -6.59 -3.72 -3.27
N SER A 60 -5.79 -4.14 -2.29
CA SER A 60 -4.97 -3.24 -1.47
C SER A 60 -3.62 -2.91 -2.12
N LYS A 61 -3.28 -3.54 -3.26
CA LYS A 61 -2.01 -3.35 -3.98
C LYS A 61 -1.75 -1.88 -4.29
N ASP A 62 -2.70 -1.21 -4.93
CA ASP A 62 -2.53 0.18 -5.35
C ASP A 62 -2.33 1.11 -4.15
N THR A 63 -2.95 0.79 -3.01
CA THR A 63 -2.75 1.54 -1.75
C THR A 63 -1.33 1.36 -1.21
N PHE A 64 -0.81 0.13 -1.20
CA PHE A 64 0.56 -0.14 -0.74
C PHE A 64 1.61 0.40 -1.71
N GLU A 65 1.35 0.34 -3.01
CA GLU A 65 2.21 0.97 -4.03
C GLU A 65 2.28 2.48 -3.79
N TYR A 66 1.13 3.12 -3.55
CA TYR A 66 1.08 4.53 -3.15
C TYR A 66 1.89 4.82 -1.87
N PHE A 67 1.79 3.98 -0.83
CA PHE A 67 2.56 4.17 0.41
C PHE A 67 4.09 3.96 0.25
N LEU A 68 4.52 3.19 -0.75
CA LEU A 68 5.95 3.00 -1.05
C LEU A 68 6.54 4.20 -1.80
N GLU A 69 5.72 4.93 -2.55
CA GLU A 69 6.14 6.09 -3.34
C GLU A 69 5.92 7.43 -2.62
N TYR A 70 4.88 7.51 -1.77
CA TYR A 70 4.42 8.73 -1.14
C TYR A 70 4.29 8.58 0.38
N SER A 71 3.82 9.65 1.04
CA SER A 71 3.56 9.61 2.47
C SER A 71 2.34 8.74 2.79
N VAL A 72 2.44 7.95 3.86
CA VAL A 72 1.36 7.07 4.30
C VAL A 72 0.13 7.89 4.69
N GLU A 73 -1.02 7.57 4.08
CA GLU A 73 -2.32 8.16 4.40
C GLU A 73 -3.14 7.22 5.29
N LYS A 74 -4.08 7.78 6.07
CA LYS A 74 -4.99 6.97 6.89
C LYS A 74 -6.02 6.28 6.00
N THR A 75 -5.71 5.07 5.57
CA THR A 75 -6.60 4.25 4.75
C THR A 75 -7.12 3.06 5.54
N THR A 76 -8.43 2.83 5.46
CA THR A 76 -9.10 1.70 6.09
C THR A 76 -9.70 0.78 5.05
N LEU A 77 -9.43 -0.50 5.20
CA LEU A 77 -10.08 -1.59 4.50
C LEU A 77 -11.19 -2.14 5.39
N VAL A 78 -12.41 -2.16 4.88
CA VAL A 78 -13.59 -2.65 5.60
C VAL A 78 -14.18 -3.84 4.86
N LEU A 79 -14.27 -4.96 5.56
CA LEU A 79 -14.92 -6.19 5.11
C LEU A 79 -16.25 -6.30 5.83
N ASN A 80 -17.35 -6.27 5.08
CA ASN A 80 -18.69 -6.41 5.63
C ASN A 80 -19.28 -7.75 5.22
N ARG A 81 -19.79 -8.52 6.18
CA ARG A 81 -20.51 -9.77 5.94
C ARG A 81 -21.98 -9.59 6.26
N ASN A 82 -22.85 -9.77 5.27
CA ASN A 82 -24.30 -9.76 5.45
C ASN A 82 -24.87 -11.10 4.95
N ASN A 83 -25.49 -11.89 5.83
CA ASN A 83 -26.12 -13.16 5.46
C ASN A 83 -25.23 -14.07 4.60
N ASN A 84 -23.97 -14.26 5.00
CA ASN A 84 -22.92 -15.01 4.28
C ASN A 84 -22.37 -14.39 2.98
N ILE A 85 -22.84 -13.22 2.58
CA ILE A 85 -22.28 -12.45 1.46
C ILE A 85 -21.25 -11.48 2.00
N TRP A 86 -20.05 -11.51 1.44
CA TRP A 86 -18.96 -10.60 1.78
C TRP A 86 -18.87 -9.45 0.78
N SER A 87 -18.65 -8.24 1.28
CA SER A 87 -18.39 -7.06 0.47
C SER A 87 -17.14 -6.34 0.97
N LEU A 88 -16.41 -5.78 0.01
CA LEU A 88 -15.15 -5.09 0.21
C LEU A 88 -15.38 -3.59 0.06
N CYS A 89 -14.97 -2.80 1.04
CA CYS A 89 -15.10 -1.36 1.01
C CYS A 89 -13.80 -0.70 1.46
N TYR A 90 -13.23 0.15 0.62
CA TYR A 90 -12.07 0.97 0.97
C TYR A 90 -12.54 2.37 1.34
N LYS A 91 -12.02 2.88 2.45
CA LYS A 91 -12.19 4.27 2.85
C LYS A 91 -10.82 4.89 3.05
N VAL A 92 -10.46 5.77 2.11
CA VAL A 92 -9.26 6.60 2.18
C VAL A 92 -9.64 7.90 2.87
N TYR A 93 -8.90 8.29 3.91
CA TYR A 93 -9.04 9.58 4.55
C TYR A 93 -7.80 10.43 4.24
N PRO A 94 -7.90 11.33 3.24
CA PRO A 94 -6.79 12.21 2.90
C PRO A 94 -6.42 13.05 4.12
N SER A 95 -5.11 13.18 4.35
CA SER A 95 -4.55 13.82 5.55
C SER A 95 -5.02 15.27 5.77
N TYR A 96 -5.43 15.97 4.71
CA TYR A 96 -5.86 17.37 4.72
C TYR A 96 -7.36 17.60 5.01
N LEU A 97 -8.20 16.55 5.06
CA LEU A 97 -9.65 16.68 5.31
C LEU A 97 -10.05 16.48 6.78
N TYR A 98 -9.17 16.79 7.72
CA TYR A 98 -9.32 16.35 9.10
C TYR A 98 -10.29 17.20 9.93
N ASP A 99 -11.52 16.69 10.04
CA ASP A 99 -12.49 17.00 11.11
C ASP A 99 -13.03 15.65 11.64
N GLN A 100 -12.20 14.95 12.44
CA GLN A 100 -12.45 13.58 12.95
C GLN A 100 -13.76 13.41 13.72
N HIS A 101 -14.42 14.49 14.13
CA HIS A 101 -15.61 14.45 14.97
C HIS A 101 -16.93 14.24 14.21
N LYS A 102 -16.94 14.27 12.87
CA LYS A 102 -18.20 14.25 12.08
C LYS A 102 -18.46 13.01 11.25
N LEU A 103 -17.49 12.13 11.05
CA LEU A 103 -17.74 10.85 10.42
C LEU A 103 -18.21 9.88 11.50
N LYS A 104 -19.47 10.04 11.91
CA LYS A 104 -20.19 8.97 12.61
C LYS A 104 -20.06 7.73 11.74
N ASP A 105 -19.23 6.79 12.15
CA ASP A 105 -19.35 5.41 11.68
C ASP A 105 -20.84 5.07 11.83
N ASN A 106 -21.52 4.77 10.72
CA ASN A 106 -22.84 4.16 10.74
C ASN A 106 -22.69 2.82 11.47
N THR A 107 -22.71 2.88 12.80
CA THR A 107 -22.32 1.79 13.71
C THR A 107 -23.46 0.81 13.93
N ASN A 108 -24.64 1.06 13.37
CA ASN A 108 -25.84 0.29 13.64
C ASN A 108 -26.50 -0.23 12.36
N ILE A 109 -25.83 -1.16 11.67
CA ILE A 109 -26.57 -2.19 10.94
C ILE A 109 -26.35 -3.48 11.74
N SER A 110 -27.28 -3.77 12.64
CA SER A 110 -27.24 -4.86 13.65
C SER A 110 -27.08 -6.29 13.11
N HIS A 111 -26.94 -6.44 11.79
CA HIS A 111 -26.94 -7.72 11.09
C HIS A 111 -25.68 -7.96 10.24
N VAL A 112 -24.70 -7.05 10.32
CA VAL A 112 -23.49 -7.13 9.49
C VAL A 112 -22.26 -7.30 10.37
N ASP A 113 -21.59 -8.46 10.26
CA ASP A 113 -20.26 -8.61 10.87
C ASP A 113 -19.29 -7.73 10.08
N ARG A 114 -18.56 -6.85 10.79
CA ARG A 114 -17.63 -5.89 10.20
C ARG A 114 -16.22 -6.15 10.68
N ILE A 115 -15.28 -6.38 9.76
CA ILE A 115 -13.85 -6.42 10.03
C ILE A 115 -13.22 -5.16 9.44
N VAL A 116 -12.43 -4.45 10.23
CA VAL A 116 -11.74 -3.21 9.81
C VAL A 116 -10.25 -3.42 9.94
N VAL A 117 -9.51 -3.13 8.86
CA VAL A 117 -8.05 -3.15 8.83
C VAL A 117 -7.56 -1.74 8.50
N HIS A 118 -6.76 -1.17 9.41
CA HIS A 118 -6.08 0.11 9.17
C HIS A 118 -4.82 -0.16 8.34
N LEU A 119 -4.89 0.09 7.02
CA LEU A 119 -3.82 -0.24 6.08
C LEU A 119 -2.54 0.56 6.36
N ASN A 120 -2.64 1.76 6.93
CA ASN A 120 -1.49 2.57 7.34
C ASN A 120 -0.67 1.91 8.46
N ASP A 121 -1.36 1.42 9.48
CA ASP A 121 -0.71 0.79 10.64
C ASP A 121 -0.14 -0.56 10.21
N PHE A 122 -0.94 -1.33 9.45
CA PHE A 122 -0.49 -2.58 8.85
C PHE A 122 0.77 -2.40 7.99
N PHE A 123 0.79 -1.38 7.12
CA PHE A 123 1.94 -1.06 6.29
C PHE A 123 3.17 -0.74 7.15
N THR A 124 3.02 0.15 8.13
CA THR A 124 4.14 0.60 8.98
C THR A 124 4.75 -0.54 9.79
N GLU A 125 3.93 -1.48 10.28
CA GLU A 125 4.38 -2.65 11.03
C GLU A 125 5.07 -3.69 10.14
N ASN A 126 4.56 -3.90 8.92
CA ASN A 126 5.06 -4.97 8.06
C ASN A 126 6.20 -4.53 7.15
N VAL A 127 6.24 -3.27 6.69
CA VAL A 127 7.29 -2.80 5.78
C VAL A 127 8.66 -2.80 6.47
N LYS A 128 8.71 -2.50 7.78
CA LYS A 128 9.94 -2.49 8.60
C LYS A 128 10.70 -3.82 8.57
N LYS A 129 9.97 -4.94 8.44
CA LYS A 129 10.55 -6.29 8.39
C LYS A 129 11.53 -6.48 7.23
N TYR A 130 11.42 -5.66 6.19
CA TYR A 130 12.13 -5.81 4.93
C TYR A 130 13.15 -4.68 4.65
N TYR A 131 13.42 -3.82 5.63
CA TYR A 131 14.44 -2.77 5.53
C TYR A 131 15.80 -3.16 6.11
N HIS A 132 15.98 -4.42 6.54
CA HIS A 132 17.24 -4.97 7.02
C HIS A 132 18.22 -5.32 5.90
#